data_AF-A0A846N7C8-F1
#
_entry.id   AF-A0A846N7C8-F1
#
_cell.length_a   1.000
_cell.length_b   1.000
_cell.length_c   1.000
_cell.angle_alpha   90.00
_cell.angle_beta   90.00
_cell.angle_gamma   90.00
#
_symmetry.space_group_name_H-M   'P 1'
#
loop_
_entity.id
_entity.type
_entity.pdbx_description
1 polymer ?
#
loop_
_entity_poly.entity_id
_entity_poly.type
_entity_poly.pdbx_seq_one_letter_code
_entity_poly.pdbx_strand_id
1 'polypeptide(L)'
;MTEVGAGPLIYELRKKIQQITYELSELNKISSNMPELIESANLLRTNDHLLEINSKNTELLSAYKQYTEELEKMLDTVFAIQKDLKEILITQTSLISEQKPKKKPKSKKKSPKK
;
A
#
# COMPACT_ATOMS: atom_id res chain seq x y z
N MET A 1 6.57 -1.39 17.35
CA MET A 1 6.14 -0.03 16.94
C MET A 1 6.23 -0.01 15.43
N THR A 2 5.11 -0.13 14.74
CA THR A 2 5.04 -0.18 13.29
C THR A 2 5.29 1.21 12.72
N GLU A 3 6.28 1.32 11.83
CA GLU A 3 6.63 2.56 11.16
C GLU A 3 5.52 2.92 10.16
N VAL A 4 4.61 3.80 10.57
CA VAL A 4 3.55 4.35 9.71
C VAL A 4 4.18 5.42 8.80
N GLY A 5 5.06 4.98 7.89
CA GLY A 5 5.83 5.85 6.99
C GLY A 5 5.60 5.61 5.50
N ALA A 6 4.75 4.65 5.12
CA ALA A 6 4.56 4.25 3.72
C ALA A 6 3.79 5.29 2.87
N GLY A 7 2.96 6.15 3.49
CA GLY A 7 2.08 7.09 2.79
C GLY A 7 2.82 8.11 1.88
N PRO A 8 3.84 8.84 2.38
CA PRO A 8 4.65 9.74 1.56
C PRO A 8 5.31 9.04 0.38
N LEU A 9 5.81 7.82 0.57
CA LEU A 9 6.53 7.08 -0.46
C LEU A 9 5.59 6.56 -1.55
N ILE A 10 4.42 6.05 -1.17
CA ILE A 10 3.32 5.69 -2.09
C ILE A 10 2.87 6.91 -2.92
N TYR A 11 2.78 8.09 -2.28
CA TYR A 11 2.40 9.32 -2.96
C TYR A 11 3.44 9.78 -4.00
N GLU A 12 4.73 9.71 -3.67
CA GLU A 12 5.80 10.03 -4.61
C GLU A 12 5.88 9.02 -5.76
N LEU A 13 5.70 7.73 -5.49
CA LEU A 13 5.59 6.69 -6.53
C LEU A 13 4.40 6.94 -7.46
N ARG A 14 3.24 7.36 -6.91
CA ARG A 14 2.07 7.72 -7.72
C ARG A 14 2.36 8.90 -8.64
N LYS A 15 3.01 9.96 -8.14
CA LYS A 15 3.43 11.09 -8.98
C LYS A 15 4.37 10.64 -10.10
N LYS A 16 5.36 9.80 -9.76
CA LYS A 16 6.31 9.26 -10.74
C LYS A 16 5.59 8.48 -11.85
N ILE A 17 4.64 7.61 -11.48
CA ILE A 17 3.81 6.87 -12.44
C ILE A 17 3.03 7.83 -13.35
N GLN A 18 2.41 8.87 -12.79
CA GLN A 18 1.67 9.87 -13.56
C GLN A 18 2.58 10.61 -14.55
N GLN A 19 3.76 11.02 -14.11
CA GLN A 19 4.74 11.69 -14.95
C GLN A 19 5.18 10.80 -16.13
N ILE A 20 5.59 9.56 -15.86
CA ILE A 20 6.04 8.64 -16.91
C ILE A 20 4.89 8.35 -17.90
N THR A 21 3.66 8.21 -17.41
CA THR A 21 2.48 8.00 -18.25
C THR A 21 2.24 9.20 -19.17
N TYR A 22 2.40 10.42 -18.66
CA TYR A 22 2.30 11.64 -19.46
C TYR A 22 3.39 11.70 -20.53
N GLU A 23 4.65 11.46 -20.16
CA GLU A 23 5.78 11.43 -21.10
C GLU A 23 5.57 10.41 -22.22
N LEU A 24 5.10 9.19 -21.89
CA LEU A 24 4.74 8.16 -22.88
C LEU A 24 3.60 8.60 -23.81
N SER A 25 2.62 9.34 -23.29
CA SER A 25 1.51 9.85 -24.09
C SER A 25 1.96 10.89 -25.11
N GLU A 26 2.94 11.73 -24.75
CA GLU A 26 3.54 12.70 -25.67
C GLU A 26 4.43 12.02 -26.71
N LEU A 27 5.25 11.04 -26.31
CA LEU A 27 6.11 10.28 -27.23
C LEU A 27 5.29 9.58 -28.32
N ASN A 28 4.14 8.98 -27.97
CA ASN A 28 3.29 8.29 -28.94
C ASN A 28 2.71 9.20 -30.03
N LYS A 29 2.65 10.52 -29.81
CA LYS A 29 2.14 11.49 -30.81
C LYS A 29 3.15 11.78 -31.94
N ILE A 30 4.43 11.48 -31.76
CA ILE A 30 5.54 11.94 -32.62
C ILE A 30 5.88 10.95 -33.78
N SER A 31 5.22 9.79 -33.85
CA SER A 31 5.69 8.65 -34.68
C SER A 31 5.43 8.76 -36.20
N SER A 32 4.99 9.90 -36.74
CA SER A 32 4.79 10.04 -38.19
C SER A 32 6.11 10.15 -38.95
N ASN A 33 6.27 9.38 -40.04
CA ASN A 33 7.41 9.52 -40.95
C ASN A 33 7.49 10.94 -41.52
N MET A 34 8.72 11.42 -41.70
CA MET A 34 8.99 12.74 -42.22
C MET A 34 9.26 12.62 -43.73
N PRO A 35 8.43 13.22 -44.60
CA PRO A 35 8.49 13.00 -46.04
C PRO A 35 9.77 13.56 -46.68
N GLU A 36 10.45 14.51 -46.03
CA GLU A 36 11.73 15.05 -46.49
C GLU A 36 12.91 14.09 -46.30
N LEU A 37 12.75 13.05 -45.48
CA LEU A 37 13.81 12.10 -45.17
C LEU A 37 13.75 10.87 -46.08
N ILE A 38 14.93 10.39 -46.48
CA ILE A 38 15.07 9.09 -47.13
C ILE A 38 14.58 7.97 -46.20
N GLU A 39 14.11 6.86 -46.78
CA GLU A 39 13.50 5.76 -46.03
C GLU A 39 14.41 5.20 -44.93
N SER A 40 15.71 5.06 -45.20
CA SER A 40 16.68 4.59 -44.21
C SER A 40 16.83 5.53 -43.01
N ALA A 41 16.74 6.85 -43.22
CA ALA A 41 16.80 7.84 -42.15
C ALA A 41 15.50 7.84 -41.32
N ASN A 42 14.34 7.67 -41.97
CA ASN A 42 13.07 7.47 -41.28
C ASN A 42 13.08 6.19 -40.43
N LEU A 43 13.61 5.08 -40.97
CA LEU A 43 13.76 3.80 -40.25
C LEU A 43 14.62 3.94 -38.99
N LEU A 44 15.76 4.61 -39.09
CA LEU A 44 16.64 4.83 -37.93
C LEU A 44 15.94 5.66 -36.85
N ARG A 45 15.32 6.78 -37.24
CA ARG A 45 14.57 7.64 -36.32
C ARG A 45 13.43 6.90 -35.62
N THR A 46 12.68 6.07 -36.35
CA THR A 46 11.60 5.26 -35.78
C THR A 46 12.15 4.21 -34.82
N ASN A 47 13.30 3.61 -35.11
CA ASN A 47 13.93 2.68 -34.18
C ASN A 47 14.36 3.38 -32.88
N ASP A 48 15.02 4.53 -32.98
CA ASP A 48 15.43 5.32 -31.80
C ASP A 48 14.22 5.71 -30.95
N HIS A 49 13.13 6.12 -31.59
CA HIS A 49 11.86 6.44 -30.93
C HIS A 49 11.24 5.23 -30.23
N LEU A 50 11.26 4.05 -30.86
CA LEU A 50 10.80 2.80 -30.27
C LEU A 50 11.66 2.38 -29.07
N LEU A 51 12.98 2.57 -29.14
CA LEU A 51 13.90 2.32 -28.03
C LEU A 51 13.59 3.24 -26.83
N GLU A 52 13.31 4.51 -27.09
CA GLU A 52 12.92 5.48 -26.06
C GLU A 52 11.59 5.08 -25.39
N ILE A 53 10.57 4.74 -26.17
CA ILE A 53 9.29 4.23 -25.66
C ILE A 53 9.50 2.99 -24.81
N ASN A 54 10.31 2.03 -25.29
CA ASN A 54 10.57 0.79 -24.58
C ASN A 54 11.30 1.04 -23.24
N SER A 55 12.26 1.96 -23.23
CA SER A 55 12.94 2.40 -22.01
C SER A 55 11.94 2.98 -21.00
N LYS A 56 11.04 3.88 -21.45
CA LYS A 56 10.02 4.50 -20.59
C LYS A 56 8.98 3.49 -20.09
N ASN A 57 8.57 2.53 -20.91
CA ASN A 57 7.70 1.43 -20.48
C ASN A 57 8.36 0.57 -19.39
N THR A 58 9.66 0.30 -19.52
CA THR A 58 10.42 -0.43 -18.51
C THR A 58 10.49 0.36 -17.20
N GLU A 59 10.72 1.67 -17.27
CA GLU A 59 10.70 2.56 -16.10
C GLU A 59 9.32 2.57 -15.43
N LEU A 60 8.25 2.66 -16.21
CA LEU A 60 6.88 2.62 -15.73
C LEU A 60 6.58 1.31 -14.98
N LEU A 61 6.98 0.17 -15.56
CA LEU A 61 6.80 -1.14 -14.95
C LEU A 61 7.55 -1.24 -13.62
N SER A 62 8.78 -0.74 -13.55
CA SER A 62 9.54 -0.69 -12.30
C SER A 62 8.86 0.18 -11.24
N ALA A 63 8.30 1.32 -11.63
CA ALA A 63 7.59 2.21 -10.71
C ALA A 63 6.31 1.55 -10.17
N TYR A 64 5.53 0.88 -11.03
CA TYR A 64 4.36 0.11 -10.60
C TYR A 64 4.72 -1.02 -9.66
N LYS A 65 5.81 -1.75 -9.93
CA LYS A 65 6.28 -2.82 -9.04
C LYS A 65 6.56 -2.28 -7.63
N GLN A 66 7.34 -1.20 -7.54
CA GLN A 66 7.64 -0.56 -6.25
C GLN A 66 6.37 -0.05 -5.56
N TYR A 67 5.44 0.55 -6.33
CA TYR A 67 4.17 1.03 -5.79
C TYR A 67 3.33 -0.09 -5.17
N THR A 68 3.26 -1.24 -5.84
CA THR A 68 2.53 -2.41 -5.33
C THR A 68 3.20 -3.01 -4.10
N GLU A 69 4.53 -3.14 -4.08
CA GLU A 69 5.28 -3.64 -2.92
C GLU A 69 5.04 -2.76 -1.67
N GLU A 70 4.96 -1.45 -1.84
CA GLU A 70 4.71 -0.52 -0.73
C GLU A 70 3.26 -0.55 -0.25
N LEU A 71 2.31 -0.78 -1.15
CA LEU A 71 0.92 -1.04 -0.77
C LEU A 71 0.76 -2.35 0.01
N GLU A 72 1.47 -3.40 -0.38
CA GLU A 72 1.48 -4.68 0.35
C GLU A 72 2.03 -4.49 1.77
N LYS A 73 3.17 -3.79 1.93
CA LYS A 73 3.72 -3.45 3.26
C LYS A 73 2.76 -2.64 4.12
N MET A 74 2.06 -1.69 3.51
CA MET A 74 1.03 -0.91 4.22
C MET A 74 -0.11 -1.80 4.69
N LEU A 75 -0.55 -2.75 3.85
CA LEU A 75 -1.61 -3.69 4.19
C LEU A 75 -1.20 -4.63 5.33
N ASP A 76 0.01 -5.16 5.28
CA ASP A 76 0.58 -5.98 6.36
C ASP A 76 0.64 -5.22 7.69
N THR A 77 1.00 -3.94 7.63
CA THR A 77 1.02 -3.05 8.79
C THR A 77 -0.37 -2.86 9.38
N VAL A 78 -1.38 -2.66 8.53
CA VAL A 78 -2.78 -2.55 8.96
C VAL A 78 -3.26 -3.83 9.62
N PHE A 79 -2.95 -4.99 9.05
CA PHE A 79 -3.32 -6.29 9.64
C PHE A 79 -2.61 -6.53 10.97
N ALA A 80 -1.34 -6.14 11.10
CA ALA A 80 -0.63 -6.20 12.38
C ALA A 80 -1.31 -5.33 13.45
N ILE A 81 -1.65 -4.08 13.12
CA ILE A 81 -2.38 -3.18 14.03
C ILE A 81 -3.74 -3.79 14.42
N GLN A 82 -4.47 -4.36 13.47
CA GLN A 82 -5.75 -5.00 13.74
C GLN A 82 -5.61 -6.18 14.72
N LYS A 83 -4.56 -6.99 14.55
CA LYS A 83 -4.25 -8.10 15.45
C LYS A 83 -3.94 -7.59 16.86
N ASP A 84 -3.06 -6.60 16.98
CA ASP A 84 -2.68 -5.99 18.24
C ASP A 84 -3.90 -5.41 18.97
N LEU A 85 -4.78 -4.68 18.25
CA LEU A 85 -6.02 -4.14 18.81
C LEU A 85 -6.96 -5.24 19.32
N LYS A 86 -7.06 -6.37 18.60
CA LYS A 86 -7.87 -7.52 19.04
C LYS A 86 -7.31 -8.14 20.31
N GLU A 87 -6.00 -8.29 20.42
CA GLU A 87 -5.33 -8.80 21.63
C GLU A 87 -5.50 -7.85 22.82
N ILE A 88 -5.40 -6.54 22.60
CA ILE A 88 -5.66 -5.50 23.60
C ILE A 88 -7.10 -5.59 24.12
N LEU A 89 -8.09 -5.75 23.24
CA LEU A 89 -9.48 -5.88 23.65
C LEU A 89 -9.73 -7.14 24.49
N ILE A 90 -9.14 -8.27 24.11
CA ILE A 90 -9.26 -9.53 24.86
C ILE A 90 -8.64 -9.37 26.27
N THR A 91 -7.42 -8.84 26.34
CA THR A 91 -6.73 -8.62 27.63
C THR A 91 -7.48 -7.66 28.54
N GLN A 92 -7.99 -6.54 28.01
CA GLN A 92 -8.81 -5.60 28.77
C GLN A 92 -10.09 -6.25 29.30
N THR A 93 -10.76 -7.07 28.48
CA THR A 93 -11.99 -7.76 28.89
C THR A 93 -11.73 -8.77 30.01
N SER A 94 -10.62 -9.50 29.94
CA SER A 94 -10.21 -10.43 31.00
C SER A 94 -9.94 -9.72 32.32
N LEU A 95 -9.22 -8.59 32.29
CA LEU A 95 -8.92 -7.80 33.49
C LEU A 95 -10.19 -7.26 34.17
N ILE A 96 -11.19 -6.83 33.40
CA ILE A 96 -12.48 -6.38 33.92
C ILE A 96 -13.26 -7.54 34.58
N SER A 97 -13.18 -8.75 34.01
CA SER A 97 -13.83 -9.94 34.56
C SER A 97 -13.23 -10.35 35.91
N GLU A 98 -11.91 -10.25 36.06
CA GLU A 98 -11.18 -10.57 37.28
C GLU A 98 -11.42 -9.56 38.42
N GLN A 99 -11.77 -8.31 38.10
CA GLN A 99 -12.11 -7.28 39.08
C GLN A 99 -13.51 -7.41 39.70
N LYS A 100 -14.31 -8.42 39.34
CA LYS A 100 -15.62 -8.63 39.97
C LYS A 100 -15.44 -8.83 41.49
N PRO A 101 -16.13 -8.06 42.35
CA PRO A 101 -15.96 -8.16 43.79
C PRO A 101 -16.32 -9.57 44.24
N LYS A 102 -15.40 -10.23 44.96
CA LYS A 102 -15.64 -11.53 45.62
C LYS A 102 -16.96 -11.42 46.39
N LYS A 103 -18.00 -12.14 45.94
CA LYS A 103 -19.28 -12.22 46.65
C LYS A 103 -18.98 -12.61 48.10
N LYS A 104 -19.25 -11.71 49.04
CA LYS A 104 -19.13 -12.00 50.48
C LYS A 104 -19.91 -13.30 50.75
N PRO A 105 -19.34 -14.26 51.50
CA PRO A 105 -20.01 -15.52 51.77
C PRO A 105 -21.35 -15.22 52.45
N LYS A 106 -22.45 -15.74 51.87
CA LYS A 106 -23.79 -15.63 52.46
C LYS A 106 -23.73 -16.17 53.88
N SER A 107 -23.83 -15.28 54.87
CA SER A 107 -24.00 -15.65 56.28
C SER A 107 -25.23 -16.56 56.37
N LYS A 108 -25.03 -17.83 56.78
CA LYS A 108 -26.13 -18.74 57.12
C LYS A 108 -26.92 -18.09 58.26
N LYS A 109 -28.13 -17.58 57.97
CA LYS A 109 -29.09 -17.19 59.00
C LYS A 109 -29.40 -18.45 59.82
N LYS A 110 -28.98 -18.48 61.09
CA LYS A 110 -29.49 -19.44 62.07
C LYS A 110 -30.96 -19.11 62.31
N SER A 111 -31.85 -20.04 62.00
CA SER A 111 -33.26 -20.01 62.35
C SER A 111 -33.40 -19.95 63.88
N PRO A 112 -34.22 -19.06 64.46
CA PRO A 112 -34.61 -19.20 65.85
C PRO A 112 -35.67 -20.31 65.97
N LYS A 113 -35.41 -21.29 66.83
CA LYS A 113 -36.41 -22.21 67.37
C LYS A 113 -37.12 -21.51 68.54
N LYS A 114 -38.42 -21.29 68.41
CA LYS A 114 -39.52 -21.50 69.38
C LYS A 114 -40.68 -20.58 69.06
#